data_AF-A0A1Z3HNF0-F1
#
_entry.id   AF-A0A1Z3HNF0-F1
#
_cell.length_a   1.000
_cell.length_b   1.000
_cell.length_c   1.000
_cell.angle_alpha   90.00
_cell.angle_beta   90.00
_cell.angle_gamma   90.00
#
_symmetry.space_group_name_H-M   'P 1'
#
loop_
_entity.id
_entity.type
_entity.pdbx_description
1 polymer ?
#
loop_
_entity_poly.entity_id
_entity_poly.type
_entity_poly.pdbx_seq_one_letter_code
_entity_poly.pdbx_strand_id
1 'polypeptide(L)' 'MHPESRPKKLLDQVRDTIRLKHYSYRTEQTYVQWIRRYILFHDKRHPKESRSPTA' A
#
# COMPACT_ATOMS: atom_id res chain seq x y z
N MET A 1 -16.81 15.62 20.32
CA MET A 1 -16.72 15.03 18.97
C MET A 1 -15.40 14.28 18.88
N HIS A 2 -15.38 12.99 19.24
CA HIS A 2 -14.18 12.17 19.04
C HIS A 2 -14.09 11.87 17.54
N PRO A 3 -13.01 12.25 16.83
CA PRO A 3 -12.82 11.75 15.48
C PRO A 3 -12.60 10.24 15.62
N GLU A 4 -13.63 9.46 15.29
CA GLU A 4 -13.54 8.02 15.05
C GLU A 4 -12.25 7.75 14.28
N SER A 5 -11.32 7.07 14.95
CA SER A 5 -10.00 6.73 14.43
C SER A 5 -10.19 5.67 13.36
N ARG A 6 -10.68 6.11 12.19
CA ARG A 6 -10.85 5.24 11.03
C ARG A 6 -9.49 4.61 10.75
N PRO A 7 -9.40 3.27 10.68
CA PRO A 7 -8.13 2.61 10.42
C PRO A 7 -7.51 3.21 9.15
N LYS A 8 -6.29 3.75 9.26
CA LYS A 8 -5.59 4.39 8.15
C LYS A 8 -5.56 3.39 6.99
N LYS A 9 -6.08 3.78 5.82
CA LYS A 9 -6.02 2.94 4.61
C LYS A 9 -4.55 2.64 4.31
N LEU A 10 -4.25 1.45 3.75
CA LEU A 10 -2.89 1.04 3.41
C LEU A 10 -2.12 2.12 2.63
N LEU A 11 -2.79 2.76 1.66
CA LEU A 11 -2.17 3.83 0.86
C LEU A 11 -1.84 5.06 1.69
N ASP A 12 -2.62 5.40 2.71
CA ASP A 12 -2.33 6.53 3.60
C ASP A 12 -1.12 6.22 4.48
N GLN A 13 -0.99 4.99 4.98
CA GLN A 13 0.19 4.55 5.76
C GLN A 13 1.47 4.60 4.90
N VAL A 14 1.38 4.21 3.64
CA VAL A 14 2.51 4.28 2.69
C VAL A 14 2.93 5.74 2.46
N ARG A 15 1.97 6.64 2.23
CA ARG A 15 2.27 8.08 2.02
C ARG A 15 2.96 8.69 3.23
N ASP A 16 2.46 8.39 4.44
CA ASP A 16 3.04 8.81 5.72
C ASP A 16 4.51 8.37 5.81
N THR A 17 4.79 7.09 5.50
CA THR A 17 6.14 6.52 5.49
C THR A 17 7.07 7.18 4.46
N ILE A 18 6.58 7.44 3.25
CA ILE A 18 7.37 8.07 2.18
C ILE A 18 7.71 9.51 2.54
N ARG A 19 6.76 10.24 3.14
CA ARG A 19 6.95 11.61 3.62
C ARG A 19 7.93 11.66 4.79
N LEU A 20 7.84 10.72 5.74
CA LEU A 20 8.80 10.58 6.84
C LEU A 20 10.23 10.31 6.34
N LYS A 21 10.36 9.60 5.22
CA LYS A 21 11.66 9.35 4.57
C LYS A 21 12.13 10.51 3.69
N HIS A 22 11.40 11.64 3.67
CA HIS A 22 11.71 12.84 2.89
C HIS A 22 11.89 12.56 1.39
N TYR A 23 11.21 11.55 0.86
CA TYR A 23 11.22 11.32 -0.58
C TYR A 23 10.42 12.42 -1.31
N SER A 24 10.75 12.62 -2.57
CA SER A 24 10.03 13.58 -3.41
C SER A 24 8.57 13.20 -3.58
N TYR A 25 7.72 14.20 -3.79
CA TYR A 25 6.30 13.99 -4.10
C TYR A 25 6.08 13.15 -5.38
N ARG A 26 7.03 13.21 -6.34
CA ARG A 26 6.98 12.34 -7.53
C ARG A 26 7.18 10.87 -7.16
N THR A 27 8.12 10.58 -6.27
CA THR A 27 8.36 9.22 -5.73
C THR A 27 7.12 8.71 -4.99
N GLU A 28 6.47 9.54 -4.17
CA GLU A 28 5.20 9.20 -3.49
C GLU A 28 4.14 8.74 -4.49
N GLN A 29 3.92 9.50 -5.55
CA GLN A 29 2.93 9.16 -6.58
C GLN A 29 3.26 7.86 -7.32
N THR A 30 4.51 7.68 -7.73
CA THR A 30 4.96 6.45 -8.41
C THR A 30 4.74 5.22 -7.54
N TYR A 31 5.12 5.27 -6.26
CA TYR A 31 4.93 4.16 -5.33
C TYR A 31 3.45 3.85 -5.09
N VAL A 32 2.62 4.87 -4.83
CA VAL A 32 1.18 4.69 -4.64
C VAL A 32 0.54 4.07 -5.90
N GLN A 33 0.97 4.48 -7.09
CA GLN A 33 0.48 3.93 -8.34
C GLN A 33 0.88 2.45 -8.54
N TRP A 34 2.13 2.10 -8.25
CA TRP A 34 2.59 0.70 -8.29
C TRP A 34 1.87 -0.18 -7.28
N ILE A 35 1.66 0.30 -6.06
CA ILE A 35 0.95 -0.45 -5.02
C ILE A 35 -0.51 -0.66 -5.41
N ARG A 36 -1.18 0.34 -5.97
CA ARG A 36 -2.55 0.17 -6.52
C ARG A 36 -2.58 -0.91 -7.61
N ARG A 37 -1.63 -0.86 -8.56
CA ARG A 37 -1.53 -1.88 -9.62
C ARG A 37 -1.26 -3.26 -9.04
N TYR A 38 -0.39 -3.38 -8.04
CA TYR A 38 -0.09 -4.64 -7.38
C TYR A 38 -1.32 -5.25 -6.70
N ILE A 39 -2.10 -4.43 -5.97
CA ILE A 39 -3.35 -4.87 -5.33
C ILE A 39 -4.39 -5.33 -6.35
N LEU A 40 -4.51 -4.61 -7.47
CA LEU A 40 -5.43 -4.95 -8.56
C LEU A 40 -4.96 -6.21 -9.31
N PHE A 41 -3.66 -6.34 -9.57
CA PHE A 41 -3.08 -7.49 -10.27
C PHE A 41 -3.22 -8.79 -9.48
N HIS A 42 -3.13 -8.73 -8.15
CA HIS A 42 -3.35 -9.89 -7.29
C HIS A 42 -4.84 -10.19 -7.01
N ASP A 43 -5.79 -9.54 -7.71
CA ASP A 43 -7.25 -9.77 -7.60
C ASP A 43 -7.75 -9.84 -6.14
N LYS A 44 -7.20 -8.98 -5.27
CA LYS A 44 -7.48 -8.95 -3.81
C LYS A 44 -7.12 -10.24 -3.07
N ARG A 45 -6.41 -11.18 -3.69
CA ARG A 45 -5.93 -12.41 -3.04
C ARG A 45 -4.80 -12.05 -2.08
N HIS A 46 -4.99 -12.40 -0.82
CA HIS A 46 -4.02 -12.09 0.22
C HIS A 46 -2.68 -12.79 -0.11
N PRO A 47 -1.52 -12.10 -0.06
CA PRO A 47 -0.22 -12.69 -0.41
C PRO A 47 0.18 -13.88 0.48
N LYS A 48 -0.57 -14.15 1.55
CA LYS A 48 -0.42 -15.33 2.42
C LYS A 48 -0.99 -16.62 1.79
N GLU A 49 -1.77 -16.51 0.71
CA GLU A 49 -2.38 -17.65 0.01
C GLU A 49 -1.61 -18.07 -1.26
N SER A 50 -0.67 -17.25 -1.76
CA SER A 50 0.24 -17.67 -2.84
C SER A 50 1.32 -18.59 -2.28
N ARG A 51 0.95 -19.82 -1.97
CA ARG A 51 1.89 -20.93 -1.76
C ARG A 51 2.53 -21.24 -3.11
N SER A 52 3.85 -21.07 -3.19
CA SER A 52 4.66 -21.51 -4.32
C SER A 52 4.30 -22.95 -4.72
N PRO A 53 4.20 -23.29 -6.02
CA PRO A 53 4.10 -24.67 -6.42
C PRO A 53 5.44 -25.32 -6.13
N THR A 54 5.50 -26.17 -5.11
CA THR A 54 6.61 -27.10 -4.92
C THR A 54 6.61 -28.03 -6.14
N ALA A 55 7.66 -27.95 -6.96
CA ALA A 55 8.06 -28.94 -7.94
C ALA A 55 9.56 -29.15 -7.76
#